data_AF-T0U285-F1
#
_entry.id   AF-T0U285-F1
#
_cell.length_a   1.000
_cell.length_b   1.000
_cell.length_c   1.000
_cell.angle_alpha   90.00
_cell.angle_beta   90.00
_cell.angle_gamma   90.00
#
_symmetry.space_group_name_H-M   'P 1'
#
loop_
_entity.id
_entity.type
_entity.pdbx_description
1 polymer ?
#
loop_
_entity_poly.entity_id
_entity_poly.type
_entity_poly.pdbx_seq_one_letter_code
_entity_poly.pdbx_strand_id
1 'polypeptide(L)' 'MGTRKKRPSHDNLVKIAKLFNVSVDTLVSNDKTDDIDLSEVELLFRSTSDGMSNEEKQVFKQELLQFMKERKKLFDDGK' A
#
# COMPACT_ATOMS: atom_id res chain seq x y z
N MET A 1 21.39 26.55 3.63
CA MET A 1 21.06 26.16 2.24
C MET A 1 19.78 25.34 2.26
N GLY A 2 18.68 25.85 1.70
CA GLY A 2 17.42 25.09 1.67
C GLY A 2 17.51 23.95 0.65
N THR A 3 17.23 22.71 1.07
CA THR A 3 17.15 21.57 0.15
C THR A 3 15.94 21.72 -0.75
N ARG A 4 16.12 22.14 -2.02
CA ARG A 4 15.06 22.06 -3.03
C ARG A 4 14.63 20.60 -3.16
N LYS A 5 13.41 20.27 -2.72
CA LYS A 5 12.77 19.00 -3.05
C LYS A 5 12.66 18.91 -4.57
N LYS A 6 13.47 18.06 -5.21
CA LYS A 6 13.33 17.76 -6.64
C LYS A 6 12.09 16.91 -6.81
N ARG A 7 11.12 17.38 -7.61
CA ARG A 7 9.99 16.55 -7.99
C ARG A 7 10.48 15.49 -9.00
N PRO A 8 10.16 14.20 -8.81
CA PRO A 8 10.45 13.21 -9.82
C PRO A 8 9.74 13.57 -11.13
N SER A 9 10.39 13.30 -12.27
CA SER A 9 9.76 13.46 -13.58
C SER A 9 8.68 12.40 -13.79
N HIS A 10 7.73 12.67 -14.70
CA HIS A 10 6.69 11.72 -15.05
C HIS A 10 7.27 10.37 -15.50
N ASP A 11 8.30 10.38 -16.35
CA ASP A 11 8.99 9.15 -16.79
C ASP A 11 9.59 8.35 -15.64
N ASN A 12 10.10 9.01 -14.60
CA ASN A 12 10.64 8.32 -13.43
C ASN A 12 9.52 7.69 -12.60
N LEU A 13 8.37 8.35 -12.47
CA LEU A 13 7.19 7.77 -11.84
C LEU A 13 6.69 6.54 -12.61
N VAL A 14 6.64 6.62 -13.95
CA VAL A 14 6.23 5.48 -14.79
C VAL A 14 7.18 4.28 -14.63
N LYS A 15 8.49 4.52 -14.53
CA LYS A 15 9.47 3.45 -14.28
C LYS A 15 9.29 2.79 -12.93
N ILE A 16 9.07 3.59 -11.88
CA ILE A 16 8.81 3.09 -10.52
C ILE A 16 7.50 2.30 -10.50
N ALA A 17 6.44 2.82 -11.11
CA ALA A 17 5.13 2.17 -11.18
C ALA A 17 5.23 0.79 -11.84
N LYS A 18 5.98 0.68 -12.95
CA LYS A 18 6.25 -0.60 -13.61
C LYS A 18 7.07 -1.56 -12.75
N LEU A 19 8.06 -1.06 -12.02
CA LEU A 19 8.90 -1.90 -11.15
C LEU A 19 8.08 -2.53 -10.01
N PHE A 20 7.17 -1.76 -9.43
CA PHE A 20 6.30 -2.21 -8.34
C PHE A 20 4.97 -2.81 -8.81
N ASN A 21 4.71 -2.80 -10.12
CA ASN A 21 3.46 -3.24 -10.74
C ASN A 21 2.22 -2.54 -10.15
N VAL A 22 2.32 -1.22 -9.95
CA VAL A 22 1.26 -0.34 -9.42
C VAL A 22 0.92 0.75 -10.44
N SER A 23 -0.17 1.51 -10.23
CA SER A 23 -0.47 2.68 -11.06
C SER A 23 0.40 3.88 -10.66
N VAL A 24 0.60 4.81 -11.59
CA VAL A 24 1.27 6.08 -11.29
C VAL A 24 0.49 6.84 -10.22
N ASP A 25 -0.84 6.78 -10.24
CA ASP A 25 -1.71 7.42 -9.26
C ASP A 25 -1.39 6.98 -7.83
N THR A 26 -1.10 5.69 -7.61
CA THR A 26 -0.67 5.17 -6.30
C THR A 26 0.63 5.83 -5.78
N LEU A 27 1.55 6.21 -6.67
CA LEU A 27 2.81 6.87 -6.29
C LEU A 27 2.67 8.35 -5.97
N VAL A 28 1.63 9.00 -6.48
CA VAL A 28 1.37 10.44 -6.29
C VAL A 28 0.22 10.73 -5.33
N SER A 29 -0.56 9.71 -4.97
CA SER A 29 -1.55 9.77 -3.89
C SER A 29 -0.84 10.08 -2.57
N ASN A 30 -1.00 11.31 -2.10
CA ASN A 30 -0.64 11.74 -0.73
C ASN A 30 -1.73 11.38 0.30
N ASP A 31 -2.73 10.62 -0.13
CA ASP A 31 -3.88 10.27 0.67
C ASP A 31 -3.48 9.19 1.67
N LYS A 32 -2.95 9.65 2.81
CA LYS A 32 -2.93 8.90 4.06
C LYS A 32 -4.37 8.80 4.58
N THR A 33 -5.25 8.15 3.82
CA THR A 33 -6.68 8.03 4.17
C THR A 33 -6.97 6.82 5.04
N ASP A 34 -6.01 5.91 5.19
CA ASP A 34 -6.13 4.79 6.11
C ASP A 34 -5.08 4.89 7.20
N ASP A 35 -5.53 4.79 8.45
CA ASP A 35 -4.74 4.76 9.68
C ASP A 35 -3.90 3.44 9.82
N ILE A 36 -3.81 2.69 8.71
CA ILE A 36 -3.09 1.44 8.53
C ILE A 36 -2.26 1.59 7.26
N ASP A 37 -0.96 1.72 7.44
CA ASP A 37 0.00 1.80 6.34
C ASP A 37 0.18 0.41 5.72
N LEU A 38 -0.58 0.14 4.65
CA LEU A 38 -0.48 -1.12 3.91
C LEU A 38 0.85 -1.29 3.15
N SER A 39 1.66 -0.24 3.02
CA SER A 39 2.95 -0.33 2.33
C SER A 39 3.92 -1.29 3.05
N GLU A 40 3.81 -1.41 4.37
CA GLU A 40 4.63 -2.34 5.17
C GLU A 40 4.28 -3.82 4.93
N VAL A 41 3.02 -4.10 4.58
CA VAL A 41 2.53 -5.48 4.34
C VAL A 41 2.43 -5.83 2.85
N GLU A 42 2.80 -4.91 1.96
CA GLU A 42 2.72 -5.09 0.51
C GLU A 42 3.62 -6.23 0.02
N LEU A 43 4.82 -6.37 0.60
CA LEU A 43 5.73 -7.49 0.34
C LEU A 43 5.11 -8.84 0.72
N LEU A 44 4.46 -8.90 1.90
CA LEU A 44 3.76 -10.10 2.36
C LEU A 44 2.63 -10.45 1.40
N PHE A 45 1.76 -9.48 1.10
CA PHE A 45 0.64 -9.66 0.19
C PHE A 45 1.09 -10.20 -1.18
N ARG A 46 2.19 -9.68 -1.74
CA ARG A 46 2.74 -10.18 -3.02
C ARG A 46 3.20 -11.63 -2.92
N SER A 47 3.87 -12.00 -1.83
CA SER A 47 4.37 -13.38 -1.64
C SER A 47 3.26 -14.39 -1.37
N THR A 48 2.21 -13.99 -0.65
CA THR A 48 1.14 -14.89 -0.22
C THR A 48 -0.02 -14.95 -1.21
N SER A 49 -0.18 -13.95 -2.08
CA SER A 49 -1.20 -13.93 -3.13
C SER A 49 -0.71 -14.45 -4.48
N ASP A 50 0.51 -15.00 -4.53
CA ASP A 50 0.98 -15.67 -5.73
C ASP A 50 0.10 -16.88 -6.05
N GLY A 51 -0.36 -16.98 -7.30
CA GLY A 51 -1.34 -17.98 -7.72
C GLY A 51 -2.82 -17.63 -7.49
N MET A 52 -3.17 -16.54 -6.78
CA MET A 52 -4.56 -16.10 -6.63
C MET A 52 -5.07 -15.36 -7.88
N SER A 53 -6.37 -15.54 -8.19
CA SER A 53 -7.12 -14.75 -9.16
C SER A 53 -7.21 -13.28 -8.74
N ASN A 54 -7.62 -12.41 -9.66
CA ASN A 54 -7.79 -11.00 -9.34
C ASN A 54 -8.91 -10.78 -8.31
N GLU A 55 -9.98 -11.56 -8.41
CA GLU A 55 -11.11 -11.57 -7.48
C GLU A 55 -10.67 -12.04 -6.09
N GLU A 56 -9.92 -13.15 -6.02
CA GLU A 56 -9.38 -13.68 -4.77
C GLU A 56 -8.42 -12.68 -4.09
N LYS A 57 -7.57 -12.02 -4.88
CA LYS A 57 -6.68 -10.95 -4.39
C LYS A 57 -7.45 -9.77 -3.81
N GLN A 58 -8.55 -9.37 -4.45
CA GLN A 58 -9.39 -8.29 -3.96
C GLN A 58 -10.05 -8.67 -2.63
N VAL A 59 -10.63 -9.87 -2.55
CA VAL A 59 -11.24 -10.38 -1.31
C VAL A 59 -10.20 -10.45 -0.19
N PHE A 60 -9.05 -11.08 -0.45
CA PHE A 60 -7.98 -11.23 0.53
C PHE A 60 -7.46 -9.87 1.04
N LYS A 61 -7.33 -8.87 0.16
CA LYS A 61 -6.91 -7.51 0.55
C LYS A 61 -7.93 -6.84 1.47
N GLN A 62 -9.22 -7.00 1.22
CA GLN A 62 -10.27 -6.44 2.07
C GLN A 62 -10.30 -7.11 3.45
N GLU A 63 -10.18 -8.44 3.49
CA GLU A 63 -10.12 -9.19 4.75
C GLU A 63 -8.89 -8.84 5.58
N LEU A 64 -7.71 -8.70 4.94
CA LEU A 64 -6.48 -8.29 5.61
C LEU A 64 -6.61 -6.89 6.22
N LEU A 65 -7.18 -5.94 5.48
CA LEU A 65 -7.47 -4.59 5.98
C LEU A 65 -8.39 -4.62 7.21
N GLN A 66 -9.51 -5.36 7.11
CA GLN A 66 -10.47 -5.47 8.20
C GLN A 66 -9.83 -6.12 9.43
N PHE A 67 -9.05 -7.19 9.24
CA PHE A 67 -8.32 -7.86 10.30
C PHE A 67 -7.35 -6.92 11.02
N MET A 68 -6.58 -6.11 10.28
CA MET A 68 -5.65 -5.15 10.88
C MET A 68 -6.39 -4.04 11.64
N LYS A 69 -7.55 -3.56 11.14
CA LYS A 69 -8.40 -2.58 11.83
C LYS A 69 -8.92 -3.12 13.15
N GLU A 70 -9.48 -4.33 13.14
CA GLU A 70 -9.99 -4.97 14.35
C GLU A 70 -8.89 -5.29 15.35
N ARG A 71 -7.72 -5.74 14.87
CA ARG A 71 -6.58 -6.00 15.77
C ARG A 71 -6.03 -4.75 16.40
N LYS A 72 -5.88 -3.65 15.65
CA LYS A 72 -5.45 -2.37 16.21
C LYS A 72 -6.39 -1.91 17.31
N LYS A 73 -7.71 -1.97 17.07
CA LYS A 73 -8.73 -1.62 18.08
C LYS A 73 -8.57 -2.41 19.38
N LEU A 74 -8.31 -3.72 19.30
CA LEU A 74 -8.10 -4.54 20.51
C LEU A 74 -6.85 -4.16 21.31
N PHE A 75 -5.79 -3.66 20.67
CA PHE A 75 -4.58 -3.18 21.36
C PHE A 75 -4.76 -1.79 21.95
N ASP A 76 -5.59 -0.95 21.34
CA ASP A 76 -5.90 0.39 21.84
C ASP A 76 -6.94 0.36 22.97
N ASP A 77 -7.94 -0.54 22.91
CA ASP A 77 -8.93 -0.75 23.98
C ASP A 77 -8.31 -1.44 25.23
N GLY A 78 -7.13 -2.05 25.09
CA GLY A 78 -6.39 -2.69 26.17
C GLY A 78 -5.38 -1.78 26.90
N LYS A 79 -5.33 -0.49 26.55
CA LYS A 79 -4.48 0.53 27.19
C LYS A 79 -5.19 1.35 28.24
#